data_AF-A0A922NDF5-F1
#
_entry.id   AF-A0A922NDF5-F1
#
_cell.length_a   1.000
_cell.length_b   1.000
_cell.length_c   1.000
_cell.angle_alpha   90.00
_cell.angle_beta   90.00
_cell.angle_gamma   90.00
#
_symmetry.space_group_name_H-M   'P 1'
#
loop_
_entity.id
_entity.type
_entity.pdbx_description
1 polymer ?
#
loop_
_entity_poly.entity_id
_entity_poly.type
_entity_poly.pdbx_seq_one_letter_code
_entity_poly.pdbx_strand_id
1 'polypeptide(L)'
;MATSRSMRSLLQAIALLAVFASLIAGFSFFHYSSRTSLSRGWIANTHSTPSAVAAAPAPKNPVEPPKDPLRKGDAALLAQSPRYIHAIMESTDTTFPRLECPTPNLDRYAYLHGGASRSSVSGTSPKYFFALDLHKCVDLLPRLIGSIVETIKYLGPENCVLSIVEGRSDDGTYEVLKELRFSMQLLGVKYILQSSDINPMTPGTDRIEGLAKLRNLALDDLMKSPEKYHENTTIIFSNDVALCMEDMLELIHQRVFQGADQTCAMDWTYVGEHPTFYDVWIARGMTGDTFFNIPPDGSWDSAWNLFWNDEKAHSRLSQSKPFQVFACWNGVTAFTAKPIMEKKIAFRAHKEGECFQGEPKLFAKDMWFHGDGKIAVVPSVNVEYSDAAAKKIKALKGYASKHVANEGDDGKIEWEAKPPAKVKCMPTHQDQTFVDWDEGLRT
;
A
#
# COMPACT_ATOMS: atom_id res chain seq x y z
N MET A 1 -17.87 52.14 -27.55
CA MET A 1 -17.89 51.24 -26.37
C MET A 1 -17.77 49.75 -26.69
N ALA A 2 -17.79 49.30 -27.95
CA ALA A 2 -17.62 47.88 -28.30
C ALA A 2 -16.15 47.42 -28.48
N THR A 3 -15.22 48.35 -28.72
CA THR A 3 -13.80 48.04 -29.03
C THR A 3 -12.93 47.81 -27.79
N SER A 4 -13.28 48.37 -26.61
CA SER A 4 -12.47 48.19 -25.39
C SER A 4 -12.74 46.86 -24.66
N ARG A 5 -13.89 46.23 -24.92
CA ARG A 5 -14.28 44.95 -24.33
C ARG A 5 -13.58 43.75 -25.00
N SER A 6 -13.35 43.83 -26.31
CA SER A 6 -12.62 42.82 -27.10
C SER A 6 -11.11 42.76 -26.75
N MET A 7 -10.51 43.92 -26.51
CA MET A 7 -9.08 44.02 -26.17
C MET A 7 -8.74 43.42 -24.78
N ARG A 8 -9.68 43.50 -23.82
CA ARG A 8 -9.51 42.87 -22.50
C ARG A 8 -9.61 41.35 -22.55
N SER A 9 -10.49 40.79 -23.37
CA SER A 9 -10.59 39.33 -23.58
C SER A 9 -9.36 38.76 -24.30
N LEU A 10 -8.77 39.51 -25.24
CA LEU A 10 -7.55 39.09 -25.94
C LEU A 10 -6.32 39.14 -25.01
N LEU A 11 -6.21 40.16 -24.15
CA LEU A 11 -5.13 40.26 -23.14
C LEU A 11 -5.22 39.16 -22.07
N GLN A 12 -6.44 38.74 -21.68
CA GLN A 12 -6.63 37.63 -20.75
C GLN A 12 -6.29 36.27 -21.39
N ALA A 13 -6.59 36.07 -22.68
CA ALA A 13 -6.21 34.86 -23.40
C ALA A 13 -4.68 34.75 -23.62
N ILE A 14 -4.01 35.87 -23.90
CA ILE A 14 -2.54 35.92 -24.03
C ILE A 14 -1.85 35.68 -22.67
N ALA A 15 -2.40 36.20 -21.57
CA ALA A 15 -1.89 35.96 -20.22
C ALA A 15 -2.04 34.48 -19.80
N LEU A 16 -3.16 33.82 -20.15
CA LEU A 16 -3.38 32.39 -19.87
C LEU A 16 -2.46 31.48 -20.71
N LEU A 17 -2.16 31.86 -21.97
CA LEU A 17 -1.19 31.15 -22.81
C LEU A 17 0.26 31.34 -22.32
N ALA A 18 0.61 32.50 -21.77
CA ALA A 18 1.93 32.74 -21.18
C ALA A 18 2.16 31.96 -19.88
N VAL A 19 1.12 31.76 -19.06
CA VAL A 19 1.17 30.93 -17.85
C VAL A 19 1.28 29.44 -18.20
N PHE A 20 0.59 28.97 -19.25
CA PHE A 20 0.72 27.58 -19.74
C PHE A 20 2.08 27.29 -20.39
N ALA A 21 2.67 28.25 -21.10
CA ALA A 21 4.02 28.11 -21.66
C ALA A 21 5.12 28.12 -20.57
N SER A 22 4.89 28.80 -19.45
CA SER A 22 5.82 28.85 -18.31
C SER A 22 5.84 27.55 -17.49
N LEU A 23 4.78 26.73 -17.58
CA LEU A 23 4.70 25.41 -16.93
C LEU A 23 5.29 24.28 -17.78
N ILE A 24 5.51 24.49 -19.08
CA ILE A 24 6.08 23.50 -20.00
C ILE A 24 7.58 23.76 -20.27
N ALA A 25 8.09 24.97 -20.04
CA ALA A 25 9.51 25.32 -20.23
C ALA A 25 10.35 25.40 -18.92
N GLY A 26 9.79 24.98 -17.78
CA GLY A 26 10.45 25.01 -16.46
C GLY A 26 11.38 23.82 -16.15
N PHE A 27 11.72 22.99 -17.13
CA PHE A 27 12.67 21.88 -16.99
C PHE A 27 13.72 21.95 -18.09
N SER A 28 14.57 22.98 -18.07
CA SER A 28 15.91 23.00 -18.70
C SER A 28 16.60 24.34 -18.40
N PHE A 29 17.91 24.27 -18.13
CA PHE A 29 18.86 25.36 -17.90
C PHE A 29 18.93 25.97 -16.50
N PHE A 30 19.82 25.41 -15.67
CA PHE A 30 20.94 26.17 -15.12
C PHE A 30 22.18 25.26 -15.06
N HIS A 31 23.08 25.42 -16.03
CA HIS A 31 24.40 24.79 -16.03
C HIS A 31 25.44 25.82 -16.47
N TYR A 32 26.19 26.39 -15.52
CA TYR A 32 27.51 27.01 -15.65
C TYR A 32 27.91 27.47 -14.23
N SER A 33 29.13 27.40 -13.69
CA SER A 33 30.42 26.81 -14.02
C SER A 33 31.27 27.07 -12.77
N SER A 34 32.08 26.12 -12.32
CA SER A 34 33.40 26.50 -11.77
C SER A 34 34.39 25.38 -12.02
N ARG A 35 35.15 25.55 -13.10
CA ARG A 35 36.47 24.94 -13.26
C ARG A 35 37.38 25.43 -12.13
N THR A 36 38.01 24.51 -11.40
CA THR A 36 39.41 24.68 -11.00
C THR A 36 40.16 23.37 -11.22
N SER A 37 41.26 23.51 -11.94
CA SER A 37 42.14 22.47 -12.43
C SER A 37 43.08 22.01 -11.32
N LEU A 38 43.18 20.71 -11.15
CA LEU A 38 44.28 20.02 -10.49
C LEU A 38 45.61 20.31 -11.22
N SER A 39 46.65 20.64 -10.46
CA SER A 39 48.04 20.50 -10.89
C SER A 39 48.64 19.26 -10.20
N ARG A 40 49.28 18.43 -11.02
CA ARG A 40 50.05 17.23 -10.65
C ARG A 40 51.32 17.62 -9.90
N GLY A 41 51.78 16.74 -8.99
CA GLY A 41 53.21 16.50 -8.91
C GLY A 41 53.72 15.49 -7.86
N TRP A 42 54.14 14.33 -8.36
CA TRP A 42 55.37 13.58 -8.01
C TRP A 42 55.69 13.26 -6.54
N ILE A 43 55.60 11.97 -6.15
CA ILE A 43 56.62 11.30 -5.32
C ILE A 43 56.83 9.86 -5.81
N ALA A 44 58.11 9.48 -5.84
CA ALA A 44 58.71 8.33 -6.49
C ALA A 44 58.49 6.98 -5.82
N ASN A 45 58.58 5.94 -6.66
CA ASN A 45 58.84 4.54 -6.32
C ASN A 45 60.06 4.41 -5.39
N THR A 46 59.95 3.55 -4.38
CA THR A 46 61.07 2.69 -3.96
C THR A 46 60.56 1.28 -3.68
N HIS A 47 61.18 0.33 -4.37
CA HIS A 47 60.98 -1.10 -4.23
C HIS A 47 61.59 -1.61 -2.92
N SER A 48 60.93 -2.57 -2.29
CA SER A 48 61.60 -3.69 -1.61
C SER A 48 60.60 -4.84 -1.40
N THR A 49 61.00 -6.01 -1.86
CA THR A 49 60.43 -7.35 -1.59
C THR A 49 61.63 -8.28 -1.34
N PRO A 50 61.46 -9.51 -0.83
CA PRO A 50 60.45 -10.03 0.11
C PRO A 50 61.11 -10.87 1.23
N SER A 51 60.35 -11.35 2.22
CA SER A 51 60.74 -12.58 2.92
C SER A 51 59.51 -13.45 3.17
N ALA A 52 59.64 -14.70 2.74
CA ALA A 52 58.57 -15.66 2.55
C ALA A 52 58.26 -16.44 3.82
N VAL A 53 56.99 -16.48 4.19
CA VAL A 53 56.42 -17.53 5.05
C VAL A 53 55.33 -18.21 4.22
N ALA A 54 55.50 -19.50 3.94
CA ALA A 54 54.57 -20.28 3.14
C ALA A 54 53.25 -20.46 3.90
N ALA A 55 52.20 -19.80 3.42
CA ALA A 55 50.82 -20.03 3.84
C ALA A 55 50.21 -21.20 3.05
N ALA A 56 49.32 -21.94 3.71
CA ALA A 56 48.57 -23.08 3.18
C ALA A 56 47.83 -22.75 1.86
N PRO A 57 47.59 -23.75 0.98
CA PRO A 57 47.00 -23.49 -0.34
C PRO A 57 45.56 -22.96 -0.20
N ALA A 58 45.35 -21.74 -0.69
CA ALA A 58 44.03 -21.14 -0.84
C ALA A 58 43.19 -21.91 -1.89
N PRO A 59 41.87 -22.03 -1.70
CA PRO A 59 40.98 -22.66 -2.66
C PRO A 59 41.03 -21.90 -4.00
N LYS A 60 41.24 -22.65 -5.09
CA LYS A 60 41.59 -22.14 -6.43
C LYS A 60 40.45 -21.52 -7.24
N ASN A 61 39.32 -21.19 -6.63
CA ASN A 61 38.26 -20.45 -7.32
C ASN A 61 37.62 -19.47 -6.32
N PRO A 62 37.67 -18.15 -6.56
CA PRO A 62 36.70 -17.27 -5.93
C PRO A 62 35.33 -17.77 -6.39
N VAL A 63 34.54 -18.33 -5.48
CA VAL A 63 33.11 -18.47 -5.71
C VAL A 63 32.62 -17.04 -5.90
N GLU A 64 32.30 -16.69 -7.14
CA GLU A 64 31.70 -15.39 -7.45
C GLU A 64 30.49 -15.26 -6.53
N PRO A 65 30.40 -14.19 -5.71
CA PRO A 65 29.26 -14.04 -4.81
C PRO A 65 27.98 -14.12 -5.64
N PRO A 66 26.90 -14.75 -5.13
CA PRO A 66 25.65 -14.84 -5.85
C PRO A 66 25.30 -13.46 -6.40
N LYS A 67 25.09 -13.35 -7.72
CA LYS A 67 24.66 -12.08 -8.31
C LYS A 67 23.40 -11.67 -7.59
N ASP A 68 23.44 -10.54 -6.89
CA ASP A 68 22.26 -9.97 -6.27
C ASP A 68 21.23 -9.77 -7.39
N PRO A 69 20.07 -10.44 -7.36
CA PRO A 69 19.06 -10.30 -8.42
C PRO A 69 18.51 -8.87 -8.48
N LEU A 70 18.79 -8.05 -7.46
CA LEU A 70 18.40 -6.65 -7.35
C LEU A 70 19.32 -5.74 -8.17
N ARG A 71 18.74 -4.75 -8.86
CA ARG A 71 19.50 -3.68 -9.55
C ARG A 71 20.43 -2.96 -8.58
N LYS A 72 21.55 -2.41 -9.09
CA LYS A 72 22.58 -1.77 -8.26
C LYS A 72 22.05 -0.59 -7.43
N GLY A 73 21.21 0.26 -8.04
CA GLY A 73 20.77 1.53 -7.44
C GLY A 73 21.61 2.71 -7.93
N ASP A 74 21.07 3.92 -7.86
CA ASP A 74 21.83 5.15 -8.11
C ASP A 74 22.75 5.47 -6.93
N ALA A 75 24.01 5.84 -7.20
CA ALA A 75 25.01 6.05 -6.15
C ALA A 75 24.72 7.27 -5.27
N ALA A 76 24.13 8.34 -5.81
CA ALA A 76 23.81 9.54 -5.05
C ALA A 76 22.56 9.33 -4.18
N LEU A 77 21.59 8.53 -4.64
CA LEU A 77 20.43 8.14 -3.85
C LEU A 77 20.80 7.13 -2.75
N LEU A 78 21.66 6.15 -3.05
CA LEU A 78 22.19 5.22 -2.04
C LEU A 78 22.92 5.94 -0.90
N ALA A 79 23.65 7.01 -1.20
CA ALA A 79 24.32 7.81 -0.18
C ALA A 79 23.36 8.48 0.82
N GLN A 80 22.07 8.63 0.46
CA GLN A 80 21.03 9.20 1.33
C GLN A 80 20.30 8.14 2.16
N SER A 81 20.30 6.88 1.71
CA SER A 81 19.58 5.78 2.35
C SER A 81 19.82 5.64 3.86
N PRO A 82 21.05 5.80 4.41
CA PRO A 82 21.27 5.65 5.85
C PRO A 82 20.38 6.55 6.73
N ARG A 83 20.06 7.77 6.29
CA ARG A 83 19.17 8.68 7.03
C ARG A 83 17.74 8.16 7.05
N TYR A 84 17.25 7.66 5.93
CA TYR A 84 15.93 7.04 5.83
C TYR A 84 15.85 5.75 6.63
N ILE A 85 16.89 4.90 6.59
CA ILE A 85 16.93 3.67 7.40
C ILE A 85 16.87 4.00 8.89
N HIS A 86 17.67 4.97 9.37
CA HIS A 86 17.59 5.41 10.76
C HIS A 86 16.17 5.86 11.12
N ALA A 87 15.57 6.71 10.28
CA ALA A 87 14.22 7.22 10.45
C ALA A 87 13.14 6.12 10.44
N ILE A 88 13.29 5.07 9.63
CA ILE A 88 12.37 3.92 9.57
C ILE A 88 12.50 3.05 10.84
N MET A 89 13.73 2.84 11.32
CA MET A 89 13.98 1.92 12.42
C MET A 89 13.70 2.52 13.80
N GLU A 90 13.80 3.85 13.91
CA GLU A 90 13.57 4.64 15.12
C GLU A 90 12.33 5.53 15.00
N SER A 91 11.23 5.14 15.63
CA SER A 91 9.96 5.86 15.51
C SER A 91 9.93 7.23 16.20
N THR A 92 10.89 7.49 17.09
CA THR A 92 11.08 8.81 17.72
C THR A 92 11.95 9.75 16.89
N ASP A 93 12.52 9.31 15.78
CA ASP A 93 13.34 10.16 14.90
C ASP A 93 12.47 11.25 14.25
N THR A 94 12.92 12.50 14.34
CA THR A 94 12.23 13.67 13.78
C THR A 94 12.98 14.29 12.60
N THR A 95 13.94 13.55 12.02
CA THR A 95 14.76 14.02 10.90
C THR A 95 13.90 14.33 9.66
N PHE A 96 12.83 13.58 9.46
CA PHE A 96 11.85 13.78 8.40
C PHE A 96 10.49 14.18 9.00
N PRO A 97 9.79 15.18 8.41
CA PRO A 97 8.38 15.40 8.69
C PRO A 97 7.61 14.10 8.44
N ARG A 98 6.78 13.69 9.40
CA ARG A 98 5.98 12.48 9.32
C ARG A 98 4.71 12.61 10.15
N LEU A 99 3.72 11.77 9.90
CA LEU A 99 2.52 11.67 10.73
C LEU A 99 2.92 11.23 12.15
N GLU A 100 2.51 12.05 13.12
CA GLU A 100 2.60 11.74 14.55
C GLU A 100 1.61 10.62 14.89
N CYS A 101 2.10 9.54 15.48
CA CYS A 101 1.28 8.40 15.86
C CYS A 101 1.19 8.29 17.39
N PRO A 102 0.00 8.03 17.96
CA PRO A 102 -0.14 7.83 19.39
C PRO A 102 0.46 6.48 19.80
N THR A 103 0.74 6.33 21.09
CA THR A 103 1.00 5.02 21.68
C THR A 103 -0.33 4.32 21.94
N PRO A 104 -0.68 3.24 21.21
CA PRO A 104 -1.95 2.56 21.42
C PRO A 104 -1.95 1.76 22.72
N ASN A 105 -3.15 1.48 23.23
CA ASN A 105 -3.33 0.45 24.26
C ASN A 105 -3.09 -0.93 23.64
N LEU A 106 -1.95 -1.54 23.97
CA LEU A 106 -1.54 -2.83 23.41
C LEU A 106 -2.28 -4.02 24.02
N ASP A 107 -2.98 -3.87 25.15
CA ASP A 107 -3.68 -4.98 25.80
C ASP A 107 -4.81 -5.54 24.92
N ARG A 108 -5.49 -4.66 24.15
CA ARG A 108 -6.51 -5.05 23.16
C ARG A 108 -5.95 -6.02 22.11
N TYR A 109 -4.67 -5.88 21.77
CA TYR A 109 -4.01 -6.63 20.71
C TYR A 109 -3.14 -7.77 21.24
N ALA A 110 -3.07 -7.97 22.56
CA ALA A 110 -2.14 -8.90 23.19
C ALA A 110 -2.30 -10.36 22.69
N TYR A 111 -3.51 -10.77 22.33
CA TYR A 111 -3.77 -12.11 21.80
C TYR A 111 -3.26 -12.32 20.35
N LEU A 112 -2.90 -11.24 19.64
CA LEU A 112 -2.23 -11.32 18.34
C LEU A 112 -0.76 -11.71 18.50
N HIS A 113 -0.16 -11.40 19.65
CA HIS A 113 1.21 -11.77 20.01
C HIS A 113 1.30 -13.27 20.39
N GLY A 114 2.40 -13.93 20.03
CA GLY A 114 2.72 -15.28 20.54
C GLY A 114 1.90 -16.43 19.95
N GLY A 115 1.15 -16.22 18.87
CA GLY A 115 0.38 -17.25 18.15
C GLY A 115 1.21 -18.26 17.36
N ALA A 116 2.49 -18.47 17.71
CA ALA A 116 3.27 -19.58 17.18
C ALA A 116 2.63 -20.88 17.65
N SER A 117 1.83 -21.51 16.78
CA SER A 117 1.45 -22.91 16.97
C SER A 117 2.73 -23.69 17.20
N ARG A 118 2.87 -24.31 18.38
CA ARG A 118 3.97 -25.23 18.76
C ARG A 118 3.93 -26.54 17.95
N SER A 119 3.55 -26.48 16.68
CA SER A 119 3.22 -27.63 15.86
C SER A 119 3.84 -27.51 14.48
N SER A 120 5.16 -27.41 14.41
CA SER A 120 5.89 -28.09 13.35
C SER A 120 7.30 -28.41 13.85
N VAL A 121 7.78 -29.60 13.50
CA VAL A 121 9.12 -30.11 13.81
C VAL A 121 10.20 -29.37 12.98
N SER A 122 9.88 -28.23 12.37
CA SER A 122 10.76 -27.40 11.55
C SER A 122 10.36 -25.91 11.57
N GLY A 123 10.79 -25.16 12.59
CA GLY A 123 10.69 -23.69 12.60
C GLY A 123 9.28 -23.09 12.76
N THR A 124 9.23 -21.78 13.02
CA THR A 124 8.00 -20.99 13.08
C THR A 124 7.44 -20.76 11.67
N SER A 125 6.17 -21.06 11.45
CA SER A 125 5.46 -20.71 10.22
C SER A 125 4.89 -19.30 10.35
N PRO A 126 5.31 -18.32 9.52
CA PRO A 126 4.82 -16.95 9.64
C PRO A 126 3.30 -16.87 9.53
N LYS A 127 2.70 -16.00 10.34
CA LYS A 127 1.25 -15.77 10.42
C LYS A 127 0.84 -14.42 9.81
N TYR A 128 1.78 -13.48 9.69
CA TYR A 128 1.52 -12.14 9.20
C TYR A 128 2.39 -11.86 7.97
N PHE A 129 1.74 -11.56 6.85
CA PHE A 129 2.41 -11.29 5.58
C PHE A 129 2.13 -9.85 5.15
N PHE A 130 3.08 -8.95 5.36
CA PHE A 130 2.98 -7.56 4.91
C PHE A 130 3.37 -7.48 3.43
N ALA A 131 2.51 -6.92 2.60
CA ALA A 131 2.69 -6.82 1.15
C ALA A 131 2.48 -5.38 0.68
N LEU A 132 3.37 -4.88 -0.17
CA LEU A 132 3.28 -3.54 -0.75
C LEU A 132 3.78 -3.52 -2.20
N ASP A 133 3.11 -2.75 -3.04
CA ASP A 133 3.62 -2.32 -4.34
C ASP A 133 3.93 -0.81 -4.24
N LEU A 134 5.19 -0.41 -4.39
CA LEU A 134 5.62 0.97 -4.16
C LEU A 134 6.23 1.60 -5.42
N HIS A 135 6.01 2.90 -5.58
CA HIS A 135 6.61 3.70 -6.65
C HIS A 135 6.67 5.17 -6.25
N LYS A 136 7.87 5.76 -6.29
CA LYS A 136 8.12 7.19 -6.06
C LYS A 136 7.47 7.75 -4.77
N CYS A 137 7.76 7.10 -3.64
CA CYS A 137 7.18 7.43 -2.34
C CYS A 137 8.26 7.55 -1.23
N VAL A 138 9.49 7.96 -1.58
CA VAL A 138 10.63 7.98 -0.65
C VAL A 138 10.34 8.78 0.63
N ASP A 139 9.63 9.90 0.49
CA ASP A 139 9.29 10.80 1.59
C ASP A 139 8.31 10.19 2.59
N LEU A 140 7.51 9.21 2.15
CA LEU A 140 6.54 8.51 2.98
C LEU A 140 7.14 7.32 3.73
N LEU A 141 8.27 6.76 3.25
CA LEU A 141 8.86 5.55 3.83
C LEU A 141 9.13 5.65 5.34
N PRO A 142 9.63 6.78 5.90
CA PRO A 142 9.80 6.94 7.34
C PRO A 142 8.53 6.69 8.16
N ARG A 143 7.34 7.06 7.64
CA ARG A 143 6.07 6.77 8.31
C ARG A 143 5.55 5.38 7.96
N LEU A 144 5.43 5.08 6.66
CA LEU A 144 4.79 3.85 6.18
C LEU A 144 5.56 2.61 6.64
N ILE A 145 6.83 2.51 6.26
CA ILE A 145 7.66 1.36 6.62
C ILE A 145 8.00 1.39 8.12
N GLY A 146 8.19 2.58 8.70
CA GLY A 146 8.37 2.73 10.13
C GLY A 146 7.23 2.11 10.94
N SER A 147 5.97 2.40 10.58
CA SER A 147 4.79 1.76 11.19
C SER A 147 4.80 0.25 11.03
N ILE A 148 5.15 -0.25 9.84
CA ILE A 148 5.21 -1.69 9.57
C ILE A 148 6.26 -2.34 10.48
N VAL A 149 7.44 -1.73 10.62
CA VAL A 149 8.49 -2.20 11.52
C VAL A 149 8.03 -2.19 12.98
N GLU A 150 7.34 -1.14 13.44
CA GLU A 150 6.75 -1.09 14.79
C GLU A 150 5.74 -2.25 15.00
N THR A 151 4.84 -2.47 14.05
CA THR A 151 3.87 -3.58 14.09
C THR A 151 4.56 -4.94 14.10
N ILE A 152 5.58 -5.14 13.26
CA ILE A 152 6.35 -6.40 13.20
C ILE A 152 7.08 -6.66 14.53
N LYS A 153 7.72 -5.64 15.10
CA LYS A 153 8.35 -5.74 16.43
C LYS A 153 7.34 -6.18 17.49
N TYR A 154 6.11 -5.68 17.43
CA TYR A 154 5.04 -6.07 18.36
C TYR A 154 4.50 -7.49 18.12
N LEU A 155 4.25 -7.89 16.87
CA LEU A 155 3.69 -9.20 16.52
C LEU A 155 4.70 -10.36 16.67
N GLY A 156 5.99 -10.04 16.79
CA GLY A 156 7.08 -11.00 16.80
C GLY A 156 7.67 -11.12 15.39
N PRO A 157 8.90 -10.63 15.15
CA PRO A 157 9.55 -10.65 13.83
C PRO A 157 9.56 -12.01 13.13
N GLU A 158 9.71 -13.10 13.89
CA GLU A 158 9.71 -14.47 13.42
C GLU A 158 8.35 -14.97 12.90
N ASN A 159 7.27 -14.26 13.23
CA ASN A 159 5.91 -14.53 12.76
C ASN A 159 5.55 -13.70 11.52
N CYS A 160 6.48 -12.85 11.05
CA CYS A 160 6.21 -11.84 10.03
C CYS A 160 7.06 -12.03 8.77
N VAL A 161 6.45 -11.69 7.63
CA VAL A 161 7.14 -11.50 6.35
C VAL A 161 6.85 -10.09 5.88
N LEU A 162 7.85 -9.41 5.33
CA LEU A 162 7.69 -8.14 4.64
C LEU A 162 8.10 -8.31 3.19
N SER A 163 7.12 -8.24 2.28
CA SER A 163 7.28 -8.41 0.84
C SER A 163 6.93 -7.11 0.11
N ILE A 164 7.86 -6.61 -0.68
CA ILE A 164 7.72 -5.33 -1.38
C ILE A 164 8.10 -5.50 -2.85
N VAL A 165 7.25 -4.99 -3.74
CA VAL A 165 7.57 -4.84 -5.16
C VAL A 165 7.90 -3.37 -5.45
N GLU A 166 9.10 -3.15 -6.00
CA GLU A 166 9.57 -1.85 -6.46
C GLU A 166 10.62 -2.09 -7.55
N GLY A 167 10.55 -1.39 -8.69
CA GLY A 167 11.71 -1.38 -9.61
C GLY A 167 11.99 -0.09 -10.37
N ARG A 168 11.07 0.86 -10.41
CA ARG A 168 11.05 1.95 -11.40
C ARG A 168 11.23 3.34 -10.82
N SER A 169 11.41 3.47 -9.51
CA SER A 169 11.55 4.77 -8.86
C SER A 169 12.93 5.37 -9.10
N ASP A 170 12.94 6.70 -9.25
CA ASP A 170 14.11 7.55 -9.48
C ASP A 170 14.29 8.60 -8.35
N ASP A 171 13.53 8.47 -7.27
CA ASP A 171 13.50 9.40 -6.13
C ASP A 171 14.28 8.88 -4.90
N GLY A 172 14.74 7.64 -4.93
CA GLY A 172 15.44 6.99 -3.82
C GLY A 172 14.60 5.92 -3.11
N THR A 173 13.32 5.75 -3.47
CA THR A 173 12.43 4.72 -2.89
C THR A 173 13.08 3.34 -2.92
N TYR A 174 13.58 2.93 -4.09
CA TYR A 174 14.24 1.64 -4.26
C TYR A 174 15.50 1.50 -3.42
N GLU A 175 16.37 2.50 -3.46
CA GLU A 175 17.66 2.48 -2.79
C GLU A 175 17.47 2.33 -1.27
N VAL A 176 16.52 3.06 -0.69
CA VAL A 176 16.13 2.89 0.72
C VAL A 176 15.62 1.47 0.99
N LEU A 177 14.70 0.94 0.18
CA LEU A 177 14.15 -0.41 0.38
C LEU A 177 15.23 -1.50 0.23
N LYS A 178 16.17 -1.32 -0.70
CA LYS A 178 17.29 -2.23 -0.90
C LYS A 178 18.20 -2.27 0.33
N GLU A 179 18.58 -1.11 0.87
CA GLU A 179 19.45 -1.03 2.06
C GLU A 179 18.73 -1.47 3.35
N LEU A 180 17.39 -1.37 3.39
CA LEU A 180 16.58 -1.82 4.52
C LEU A 180 16.73 -3.33 4.80
N ARG A 181 17.10 -4.12 3.79
CA ARG A 181 17.28 -5.57 3.87
C ARG A 181 18.15 -6.00 5.05
N PHE A 182 19.25 -5.29 5.31
CA PHE A 182 20.15 -5.63 6.40
C PHE A 182 19.48 -5.43 7.76
N SER A 183 18.78 -4.31 7.95
CA SER A 183 18.02 -4.03 9.17
C SER A 183 16.92 -5.04 9.43
N MET A 184 16.19 -5.47 8.37
CA MET A 184 15.15 -6.50 8.51
C MET A 184 15.73 -7.87 8.86
N GLN A 185 16.88 -8.23 8.27
CA GLN A 185 17.59 -9.46 8.59
C GLN A 185 18.06 -9.48 10.05
N LEU A 186 18.58 -8.35 10.56
CA LEU A 186 18.97 -8.22 11.96
C LEU A 186 17.78 -8.33 12.91
N LEU A 187 16.61 -7.83 12.52
CA LEU A 187 15.37 -8.01 13.27
C LEU A 187 14.84 -9.46 13.25
N GLY A 188 15.35 -10.33 12.36
CA GLY A 188 14.84 -11.68 12.18
C GLY A 188 13.60 -11.78 11.30
N VAL A 189 13.28 -10.74 10.54
CA VAL A 189 12.14 -10.70 9.62
C VAL A 189 12.53 -11.31 8.28
N LYS A 190 11.66 -12.15 7.70
CA LYS A 190 11.82 -12.54 6.29
C LYS A 190 11.48 -11.34 5.41
N TYR A 191 12.50 -10.72 4.82
CA TYR A 191 12.36 -9.59 3.91
C TYR A 191 12.52 -10.01 2.45
N ILE A 192 11.53 -9.68 1.64
CA ILE A 192 11.48 -9.95 0.21
C ILE A 192 11.36 -8.60 -0.50
N LEU A 193 12.35 -8.27 -1.33
CA LEU A 193 12.27 -7.17 -2.27
C LEU A 193 12.32 -7.75 -3.67
N GLN A 194 11.30 -7.45 -4.47
CA GLN A 194 11.24 -7.84 -5.88
C GLN A 194 11.26 -6.62 -6.77
N SER A 195 12.05 -6.70 -7.84
CA SER A 195 12.13 -5.65 -8.84
C SER A 195 11.30 -5.97 -10.07
N SER A 196 10.55 -4.98 -10.55
CA SER A 196 9.65 -5.12 -11.70
C SER A 196 9.63 -3.84 -12.55
N ASP A 197 9.72 -4.02 -13.87
CA ASP A 197 9.61 -2.94 -14.86
C ASP A 197 8.16 -2.73 -15.33
N ILE A 198 7.18 -3.44 -14.76
CA ILE A 198 5.78 -3.27 -15.09
C ILE A 198 5.35 -1.84 -14.75
N ASN A 199 4.91 -1.10 -15.76
CA ASN A 199 4.34 0.23 -15.62
C ASN A 199 2.87 0.22 -16.07
N PRO A 200 1.91 0.20 -15.13
CA PRO A 200 0.47 0.22 -15.43
C PRO A 200 -0.01 1.46 -16.19
N MET A 201 0.82 2.51 -16.28
CA MET A 201 0.51 3.74 -17.02
C MET A 201 1.04 3.72 -18.46
N THR A 202 1.63 2.60 -18.92
CA THR A 202 2.15 2.48 -20.28
C THR A 202 1.01 2.57 -21.29
N PRO A 203 1.04 3.51 -22.24
CA PRO A 203 -0.01 3.63 -23.26
C PRO A 203 -0.17 2.34 -24.06
N GLY A 204 -1.42 1.94 -24.31
CA GLY A 204 -1.75 0.73 -25.07
C GLY A 204 -1.62 -0.59 -24.29
N THR A 205 -1.38 -0.55 -22.98
CA THR A 205 -1.40 -1.72 -22.11
C THR A 205 -2.65 -1.73 -21.23
N ASP A 206 -3.09 -2.92 -20.80
CA ASP A 206 -4.16 -3.04 -19.80
C ASP A 206 -3.60 -2.68 -18.42
N ARG A 207 -4.00 -1.50 -17.93
CA ARG A 207 -3.62 -0.98 -16.61
C ARG A 207 -3.99 -1.96 -15.49
N ILE A 208 -5.16 -2.59 -15.55
CA ILE A 208 -5.66 -3.47 -14.50
C ILE A 208 -4.90 -4.79 -14.51
N GLU A 209 -4.59 -5.32 -15.70
CA GLU A 209 -3.72 -6.49 -15.81
C GLU A 209 -2.32 -6.21 -15.22
N GLY A 210 -1.76 -5.03 -15.50
CA GLY A 210 -0.49 -4.59 -14.93
C GLY A 210 -0.50 -4.51 -13.40
N LEU A 211 -1.53 -3.89 -12.81
CA LEU A 211 -1.71 -3.80 -11.35
C LEU A 211 -1.89 -5.18 -10.72
N ALA A 212 -2.70 -6.03 -11.33
CA ALA A 212 -2.91 -7.41 -10.87
C ALA A 212 -1.59 -8.21 -10.85
N LYS A 213 -0.76 -8.07 -11.89
CA LYS A 213 0.57 -8.71 -11.95
C LYS A 213 1.48 -8.22 -10.83
N LEU A 214 1.49 -6.91 -10.53
CA LEU A 214 2.29 -6.36 -9.43
C LEU A 214 1.86 -6.93 -8.07
N ARG A 215 0.56 -6.92 -7.77
CA ARG A 215 0.05 -7.50 -6.50
C ARG A 215 0.34 -8.98 -6.37
N ASN A 216 0.23 -9.73 -7.46
CA ASN A 216 0.62 -11.14 -7.49
C ASN A 216 2.12 -11.32 -7.27
N LEU A 217 2.99 -10.43 -7.79
CA LEU A 217 4.41 -10.46 -7.48
C LEU A 217 4.63 -10.27 -5.97
N ALA A 218 3.97 -9.30 -5.34
CA ALA A 218 4.12 -9.07 -3.90
C ALA A 218 3.75 -10.30 -3.03
N LEU A 219 2.87 -11.17 -3.52
CA LEU A 219 2.43 -12.40 -2.86
C LEU A 219 3.11 -13.68 -3.39
N ASP A 220 4.08 -13.56 -4.30
CA ASP A 220 4.62 -14.69 -5.07
C ASP A 220 5.24 -15.79 -4.20
N ASP A 221 5.99 -15.41 -3.16
CA ASP A 221 6.60 -16.38 -2.24
C ASP A 221 5.55 -17.19 -1.45
N LEU A 222 4.46 -16.53 -1.02
CA LEU A 222 3.32 -17.18 -0.37
C LEU A 222 2.60 -18.14 -1.33
N MET A 223 2.37 -17.73 -2.58
CA MET A 223 1.71 -18.55 -3.59
C MET A 223 2.54 -19.77 -4.02
N LYS A 224 3.86 -19.62 -4.08
CA LYS A 224 4.78 -20.69 -4.51
C LYS A 224 5.14 -21.66 -3.39
N SER A 225 5.12 -21.22 -2.14
CA SER A 225 5.49 -22.04 -0.98
C SER A 225 4.48 -21.93 0.18
N PRO A 226 3.18 -22.21 -0.06
CA PRO A 226 2.14 -22.06 0.97
C PRO A 226 2.40 -22.93 2.20
N GLU A 227 3.09 -24.06 2.05
CA GLU A 227 3.45 -24.98 3.15
C GLU A 227 4.40 -24.38 4.19
N LYS A 228 5.05 -23.25 3.88
CA LYS A 228 5.93 -22.52 4.82
C LYS A 228 5.16 -21.59 5.75
N TYR A 229 3.87 -21.38 5.49
CA TYR A 229 3.04 -20.40 6.15
C TYR A 229 1.97 -21.05 7.02
N HIS A 230 1.51 -20.34 8.03
CA HIS A 230 0.42 -20.81 8.86
C HIS A 230 -0.90 -20.86 8.05
N GLU A 231 -1.76 -21.85 8.26
CA GLU A 231 -3.04 -21.99 7.53
C GLU A 231 -3.94 -20.75 7.64
N ASN A 232 -3.89 -20.08 8.80
CA ASN A 232 -4.63 -18.85 9.10
C ASN A 232 -3.79 -17.58 8.88
N THR A 233 -2.82 -17.61 7.97
CA THR A 233 -1.99 -16.44 7.62
C THR A 233 -2.88 -15.25 7.24
N THR A 234 -2.58 -14.09 7.82
CA THR A 234 -3.20 -12.81 7.48
C THR A 234 -2.26 -12.05 6.56
N ILE A 235 -2.72 -11.70 5.38
CA ILE A 235 -2.01 -10.76 4.50
C ILE A 235 -2.46 -9.36 4.90
N ILE A 236 -1.50 -8.46 5.12
CA ILE A 236 -1.72 -7.02 5.33
C ILE A 236 -1.16 -6.33 4.09
N PHE A 237 -2.04 -5.93 3.18
CA PHE A 237 -1.65 -5.26 1.96
C PHE A 237 -1.88 -3.77 2.10
N SER A 238 -0.81 -2.98 1.94
CA SER A 238 -0.86 -1.52 2.00
C SER A 238 -0.46 -0.90 0.67
N ASN A 239 -1.21 0.11 0.25
CA ASN A 239 -0.76 1.12 -0.70
C ASN A 239 0.26 2.06 0.01
N ASP A 240 0.72 3.08 -0.69
CA ASP A 240 1.57 4.17 -0.20
C ASP A 240 0.76 5.21 0.61
N VAL A 241 0.24 4.79 1.77
CA VAL A 241 -0.52 5.68 2.68
C VAL A 241 0.23 5.95 4.00
N ALA A 242 0.00 7.13 4.58
CA ALA A 242 0.46 7.46 5.93
C ALA A 242 -0.47 6.80 6.95
N LEU A 243 0.06 5.81 7.67
CA LEU A 243 -0.67 5.03 8.67
C LEU A 243 0.19 4.84 9.92
N CYS A 244 -0.44 4.52 11.04
CA CYS A 244 0.19 4.22 12.34
C CYS A 244 0.21 2.72 12.63
N MET A 245 1.04 2.27 13.57
CA MET A 245 1.04 0.88 14.06
C MET A 245 -0.37 0.43 14.50
N GLU A 246 -1.10 1.29 15.21
CA GLU A 246 -2.46 1.00 15.69
C GLU A 246 -3.46 0.74 14.56
N ASP A 247 -3.27 1.35 13.39
CA ASP A 247 -4.17 1.18 12.24
C ASP A 247 -4.07 -0.26 11.72
N MET A 248 -2.86 -0.79 11.59
CA MET A 248 -2.63 -2.18 11.17
C MET A 248 -3.08 -3.18 12.23
N LEU A 249 -2.76 -2.92 13.51
CA LEU A 249 -3.17 -3.79 14.60
C LEU A 249 -4.71 -3.87 14.71
N GLU A 250 -5.42 -2.75 14.54
CA GLU A 250 -6.87 -2.74 14.58
C GLU A 250 -7.49 -3.48 13.38
N LEU A 251 -6.92 -3.36 12.16
CA LEU A 251 -7.40 -4.14 11.01
C LEU A 251 -7.22 -5.66 11.21
N ILE A 252 -6.05 -6.08 11.71
CA ILE A 252 -5.77 -7.48 12.04
C ILE A 252 -6.70 -7.96 13.16
N HIS A 253 -6.86 -7.14 14.21
CA HIS A 253 -7.76 -7.40 15.32
C HIS A 253 -9.18 -7.65 14.83
N GLN A 254 -9.75 -6.70 14.06
CA GLN A 254 -11.11 -6.81 13.56
C GLN A 254 -11.28 -8.00 12.62
N ARG A 255 -10.26 -8.36 11.81
CA ARG A 255 -10.32 -9.58 11.00
C ARG A 255 -10.53 -10.81 11.88
N VAL A 256 -9.70 -10.98 12.91
CA VAL A 256 -9.78 -12.14 13.81
C VAL A 256 -11.03 -12.09 14.68
N PHE A 257 -11.30 -10.94 15.30
CA PHE A 257 -12.42 -10.75 16.20
C PHE A 257 -13.75 -10.99 15.48
N GLN A 258 -13.97 -10.38 14.31
CA GLN A 258 -15.23 -10.55 13.57
C GLN A 258 -15.35 -11.92 12.88
N GLY A 259 -14.24 -12.68 12.80
CA GLY A 259 -14.14 -13.84 11.91
C GLY A 259 -14.33 -13.43 10.45
N ALA A 260 -13.79 -12.26 10.08
CA ALA A 260 -13.87 -11.71 8.73
C ALA A 260 -12.81 -12.34 7.83
N ASP A 261 -13.15 -12.45 6.55
CA ASP A 261 -12.23 -12.88 5.51
C ASP A 261 -11.34 -11.73 5.06
N GLN A 262 -11.87 -10.49 5.06
CA GLN A 262 -11.16 -9.27 4.75
C GLN A 262 -11.67 -8.09 5.60
N THR A 263 -10.76 -7.24 6.06
CA THR A 263 -11.05 -5.95 6.68
C THR A 263 -10.30 -4.82 5.96
N CYS A 264 -10.95 -3.69 5.72
CA CYS A 264 -10.34 -2.52 5.06
C CYS A 264 -10.47 -1.26 5.92
N ALA A 265 -9.53 -0.33 5.78
CA ALA A 265 -9.64 0.99 6.37
C ALA A 265 -10.71 1.87 5.68
N MET A 266 -10.85 3.11 6.15
CA MET A 266 -11.45 4.20 5.39
C MET A 266 -10.32 5.05 4.78
N ASP A 267 -10.31 5.19 3.45
CA ASP A 267 -9.34 6.04 2.78
C ASP A 267 -9.97 7.37 2.34
N TRP A 268 -9.19 8.42 2.55
CA TRP A 268 -9.64 9.77 2.33
C TRP A 268 -8.67 10.50 1.42
N THR A 269 -9.19 11.53 0.77
CA THR A 269 -8.42 12.52 0.02
C THR A 269 -9.05 13.90 0.18
N TYR A 270 -8.36 14.95 -0.26
CA TYR A 270 -8.87 16.32 -0.32
C TYR A 270 -8.98 16.79 -1.76
N VAL A 271 -10.08 16.43 -2.43
CA VAL A 271 -10.44 17.00 -3.76
C VAL A 271 -11.11 18.38 -3.65
N GLY A 272 -11.44 18.81 -2.43
CA GLY A 272 -12.01 20.11 -2.09
C GLY A 272 -11.72 20.48 -0.63
N GLU A 273 -12.54 21.37 -0.06
CA GLU A 273 -12.39 21.80 1.34
C GLU A 273 -12.63 20.67 2.35
N HIS A 274 -13.59 19.78 2.04
CA HIS A 274 -13.96 18.65 2.89
C HIS A 274 -13.32 17.35 2.39
N PRO A 275 -12.96 16.42 3.31
CA PRO A 275 -12.39 15.14 2.90
C PRO A 275 -13.42 14.32 2.15
N THR A 276 -12.97 13.62 1.12
CA THR A 276 -13.77 12.76 0.26
C THR A 276 -13.26 11.32 0.36
N PHE A 277 -14.18 10.36 0.43
CA PHE A 277 -13.80 8.94 0.35
C PHE A 277 -13.20 8.66 -1.02
N TYR A 278 -11.97 8.13 -1.06
CA TYR A 278 -11.18 8.08 -2.29
C TYR A 278 -11.49 6.84 -3.15
N ASP A 279 -11.58 5.65 -2.54
CA ASP A 279 -11.65 4.38 -3.28
C ASP A 279 -13.05 4.02 -3.81
N VAL A 280 -13.85 5.01 -4.20
CA VAL A 280 -15.24 4.82 -4.64
C VAL A 280 -15.35 3.91 -5.88
N TRP A 281 -14.31 3.88 -6.71
CA TRP A 281 -14.30 3.02 -7.90
C TRP A 281 -14.32 1.53 -7.52
N ILE A 282 -13.64 1.16 -6.44
CA ILE A 282 -13.53 -0.22 -5.93
C ILE A 282 -14.67 -0.55 -4.97
N ALA A 283 -14.99 0.36 -4.06
CA ALA A 283 -15.84 0.10 -2.92
C ALA A 283 -17.31 -0.17 -3.30
N ARG A 284 -17.88 -1.26 -2.79
CA ARG A 284 -19.29 -1.61 -3.00
C ARG A 284 -19.95 -2.03 -1.70
N GLY A 285 -21.06 -1.38 -1.33
CA GLY A 285 -21.85 -1.74 -0.14
C GLY A 285 -22.65 -3.03 -0.32
N MET A 286 -23.42 -3.42 0.70
CA MET A 286 -24.30 -4.59 0.63
C MET A 286 -25.60 -4.34 -0.15
N THR A 287 -25.84 -3.11 -0.60
CA THR A 287 -26.82 -2.80 -1.65
C THR A 287 -26.30 -3.11 -3.06
N GLY A 288 -25.01 -3.43 -3.19
CA GLY A 288 -24.30 -3.57 -4.46
C GLY A 288 -23.91 -2.23 -5.10
N ASP A 289 -24.27 -1.09 -4.50
CA ASP A 289 -23.93 0.24 -5.00
C ASP A 289 -22.56 0.73 -4.51
N THR A 290 -22.05 1.82 -5.07
CA THR A 290 -20.87 2.55 -4.57
C THR A 290 -21.12 3.13 -3.17
N PHE A 291 -20.06 3.57 -2.48
CA PHE A 291 -20.22 4.14 -1.12
C PHE A 291 -20.89 5.52 -1.12
N PHE A 292 -20.82 6.29 -2.21
CA PHE A 292 -21.66 7.47 -2.41
C PHE A 292 -22.21 7.48 -3.85
N ASN A 293 -23.29 8.25 -4.06
CA ASN A 293 -23.91 8.37 -5.37
C ASN A 293 -23.01 9.14 -6.33
N ILE A 294 -22.71 8.55 -7.50
CA ILE A 294 -22.06 9.26 -8.60
C ILE A 294 -23.13 9.56 -9.65
N PRO A 295 -23.56 10.83 -9.82
CA PRO A 295 -24.57 11.20 -10.81
C PRO A 295 -24.09 10.97 -12.26
N PRO A 296 -24.98 11.05 -13.26
CA PRO A 296 -24.65 10.74 -14.66
C PRO A 296 -23.54 11.59 -15.29
N ASP A 297 -23.24 12.77 -14.74
CA ASP A 297 -22.12 13.60 -15.19
C ASP A 297 -20.75 13.11 -14.65
N GLY A 298 -20.76 12.14 -13.73
CA GLY A 298 -19.57 11.57 -13.10
C GLY A 298 -18.95 12.43 -12.00
N SER A 299 -19.63 13.50 -11.58
CA SER A 299 -19.17 14.38 -10.50
C SER A 299 -19.17 13.69 -9.14
N TRP A 300 -18.41 14.24 -8.18
CA TRP A 300 -18.29 13.74 -6.82
C TRP A 300 -19.05 14.62 -5.82
N ASP A 301 -20.02 15.41 -6.30
CA ASP A 301 -20.76 16.40 -5.49
C ASP A 301 -21.58 15.77 -4.35
N SER A 302 -21.86 14.47 -4.44
CA SER A 302 -22.55 13.70 -3.39
C SER A 302 -21.60 12.90 -2.49
N ALA A 303 -20.29 13.10 -2.58
CA ALA A 303 -19.31 12.28 -1.84
C ALA A 303 -19.35 12.45 -0.32
N TRP A 304 -20.02 13.49 0.17
CA TRP A 304 -20.30 13.68 1.59
C TRP A 304 -21.40 12.74 2.12
N ASN A 305 -22.26 12.21 1.26
CA ASN A 305 -23.43 11.42 1.61
C ASN A 305 -23.13 9.92 1.49
N LEU A 306 -22.19 9.43 2.30
CA LEU A 306 -21.80 8.02 2.30
C LEU A 306 -22.96 7.14 2.75
N PHE A 307 -23.18 6.02 2.05
CA PHE A 307 -24.21 5.02 2.32
C PHE A 307 -25.65 5.58 2.34
N TRP A 308 -25.92 6.58 1.50
CA TRP A 308 -27.24 7.22 1.34
C TRP A 308 -28.41 6.27 1.09
N ASN A 309 -28.13 5.06 0.59
CA ASN A 309 -29.12 4.02 0.28
C ASN A 309 -29.01 2.78 1.19
N ASP A 310 -28.18 2.81 2.23
CA ASP A 310 -27.93 1.70 3.15
C ASP A 310 -27.90 2.21 4.59
N GLU A 311 -29.07 2.27 5.23
CA GLU A 311 -29.21 2.78 6.60
C GLU A 311 -28.39 1.95 7.63
N LYS A 312 -28.22 0.64 7.39
CA LYS A 312 -27.44 -0.23 8.27
C LYS A 312 -25.96 0.16 8.23
N ALA A 313 -25.40 0.31 7.04
CA ALA A 313 -24.02 0.76 6.87
C ALA A 313 -23.82 2.21 7.34
N HIS A 314 -24.74 3.11 6.99
CA HIS A 314 -24.71 4.52 7.39
C HIS A 314 -24.71 4.67 8.92
N SER A 315 -25.62 3.97 9.61
CA SER A 315 -25.70 3.99 11.08
C SER A 315 -24.41 3.47 11.73
N ARG A 316 -23.84 2.36 11.23
CA ARG A 316 -22.59 1.81 11.76
C ARG A 316 -21.39 2.71 11.50
N LEU A 317 -21.30 3.31 10.30
CA LEU A 317 -20.29 4.31 9.97
C LEU A 317 -20.33 5.50 10.94
N SER A 318 -21.52 6.03 11.22
CA SER A 318 -21.69 7.20 12.12
C SER A 318 -21.24 6.93 13.56
N GLN A 319 -21.19 5.65 13.95
CA GLN A 319 -20.78 5.19 15.28
C GLN A 319 -19.36 4.60 15.27
N SER A 320 -18.61 4.74 14.17
CA SER A 320 -17.29 4.14 13.95
C SER A 320 -17.25 2.61 14.14
N LYS A 321 -18.37 1.91 13.89
CA LYS A 321 -18.49 0.45 14.03
C LYS A 321 -18.17 -0.26 12.71
N PRO A 322 -17.44 -1.39 12.72
CA PRO A 322 -17.17 -2.16 11.51
C PRO A 322 -18.46 -2.62 10.82
N PHE A 323 -18.54 -2.61 9.49
CA PHE A 323 -19.75 -3.05 8.76
C PHE A 323 -19.39 -3.87 7.52
N GLN A 324 -20.26 -4.82 7.15
CA GLN A 324 -20.07 -5.68 5.99
C GLN A 324 -20.26 -4.90 4.69
N VAL A 325 -19.47 -5.25 3.68
CA VAL A 325 -19.52 -4.69 2.33
C VAL A 325 -19.32 -5.81 1.31
N PHE A 326 -19.69 -5.55 0.04
CA PHE A 326 -19.37 -6.47 -1.04
C PHE A 326 -17.88 -6.40 -1.42
N ALA A 327 -17.31 -5.19 -1.48
CA ALA A 327 -15.90 -5.00 -1.84
C ALA A 327 -15.31 -3.75 -1.17
N CYS A 328 -14.03 -3.82 -0.80
CA CYS A 328 -13.21 -2.69 -0.34
C CYS A 328 -11.71 -2.98 -0.56
N TRP A 329 -10.90 -1.93 -0.59
CA TRP A 329 -9.44 -2.03 -0.52
C TRP A 329 -8.87 -0.87 0.31
N ASN A 330 -9.31 0.36 -0.02
CA ASN A 330 -9.31 1.54 0.83
C ASN A 330 -7.93 1.85 1.44
N GLY A 331 -6.90 1.89 0.62
CA GLY A 331 -5.52 2.22 1.02
C GLY A 331 -4.79 1.09 1.75
N VAL A 332 -5.41 0.45 2.75
CA VAL A 332 -4.83 -0.69 3.48
C VAL A 332 -5.90 -1.68 3.90
N THR A 333 -5.61 -2.97 3.72
CA THR A 333 -6.52 -4.06 4.03
C THR A 333 -5.79 -5.26 4.66
N ALA A 334 -6.47 -5.96 5.56
CA ALA A 334 -6.03 -7.23 6.12
C ALA A 334 -6.98 -8.36 5.70
N PHE A 335 -6.48 -9.41 5.05
CA PHE A 335 -7.32 -10.50 4.56
C PHE A 335 -6.70 -11.89 4.75
N THR A 336 -7.54 -12.90 4.64
CA THR A 336 -7.16 -14.32 4.75
C THR A 336 -6.30 -14.74 3.56
N ALA A 337 -5.15 -15.36 3.83
CA ALA A 337 -4.30 -15.93 2.79
C ALA A 337 -4.88 -17.22 2.18
N LYS A 338 -5.84 -17.85 2.86
CA LYS A 338 -6.33 -19.20 2.55
C LYS A 338 -6.69 -19.43 1.06
N PRO A 339 -7.58 -18.66 0.42
CA PRO A 339 -7.96 -18.91 -0.98
C PRO A 339 -6.80 -18.70 -1.96
N ILE A 340 -5.81 -17.87 -1.63
CA ILE A 340 -4.59 -17.68 -2.42
C ILE A 340 -3.66 -18.89 -2.25
N MET A 341 -3.44 -19.34 -1.01
CA MET A 341 -2.60 -20.52 -0.72
C MET A 341 -3.18 -21.80 -1.31
N GLU A 342 -4.51 -21.92 -1.36
CA GLU A 342 -5.25 -23.00 -2.01
C GLU A 342 -5.31 -22.85 -3.55
N LYS A 343 -4.74 -21.77 -4.10
CA LYS A 343 -4.73 -21.43 -5.54
C LYS A 343 -6.11 -21.33 -6.17
N LYS A 344 -7.12 -20.93 -5.37
CA LYS A 344 -8.48 -20.67 -5.83
C LYS A 344 -8.61 -19.30 -6.46
N ILE A 345 -7.91 -18.32 -5.91
CA ILE A 345 -7.94 -16.92 -6.37
C ILE A 345 -6.52 -16.37 -6.56
N ALA A 346 -6.42 -15.36 -7.42
CA ALA A 346 -5.27 -14.49 -7.61
C ALA A 346 -5.77 -13.13 -8.08
N PHE A 347 -4.95 -12.07 -7.98
CA PHE A 347 -5.33 -10.81 -8.62
C PHE A 347 -5.39 -10.99 -10.13
N ARG A 348 -6.39 -10.39 -10.77
CA ARG A 348 -6.61 -10.54 -12.22
C ARG A 348 -7.30 -9.30 -12.79
N ALA A 349 -7.23 -9.17 -14.11
CA ALA A 349 -8.13 -8.30 -14.87
C ALA A 349 -9.50 -8.98 -15.06
N HIS A 350 -10.44 -8.20 -15.60
CA HIS A 350 -11.75 -8.70 -16.01
C HIS A 350 -11.63 -9.79 -17.09
N LYS A 351 -12.55 -10.75 -17.08
CA LYS A 351 -12.70 -11.75 -18.14
C LYS A 351 -13.61 -11.25 -19.25
N GLU A 352 -13.63 -11.96 -20.38
CA GLU A 352 -14.62 -11.71 -21.42
C GLU A 352 -16.04 -11.86 -20.84
N GLY A 353 -16.91 -10.89 -21.13
CA GLY A 353 -18.28 -10.85 -20.60
C GLY A 353 -18.38 -10.44 -19.12
N GLU A 354 -17.28 -10.09 -18.46
CA GLU A 354 -17.28 -9.55 -17.10
C GLU A 354 -17.07 -8.03 -17.13
N CYS A 355 -17.78 -7.30 -16.27
CA CYS A 355 -17.58 -5.88 -16.08
C CYS A 355 -16.10 -5.46 -15.89
N PHE A 356 -15.62 -4.50 -16.70
CA PHE A 356 -14.32 -3.85 -16.52
C PHE A 356 -14.28 -3.05 -15.21
N GLN A 357 -13.40 -3.45 -14.28
CA GLN A 357 -13.25 -2.89 -12.94
C GLN A 357 -11.81 -3.06 -12.46
N GLY A 358 -11.44 -2.34 -11.40
CA GLY A 358 -10.15 -2.54 -10.74
C GLY A 358 -10.01 -3.94 -10.13
N GLU A 359 -8.76 -4.43 -10.10
CA GLU A 359 -8.41 -5.75 -9.60
C GLU A 359 -8.82 -6.03 -8.13
N PRO A 360 -8.89 -5.05 -7.21
CA PRO A 360 -9.31 -5.35 -5.83
C PRO A 360 -10.81 -5.66 -5.74
N LYS A 361 -11.64 -5.05 -6.59
CA LYS A 361 -13.08 -5.35 -6.64
C LYS A 361 -13.33 -6.74 -7.26
N LEU A 362 -12.53 -7.11 -8.26
CA LEU A 362 -12.54 -8.47 -8.82
C LEU A 362 -12.03 -9.51 -7.81
N PHE A 363 -11.01 -9.16 -7.03
CA PHE A 363 -10.50 -10.00 -5.95
C PHE A 363 -11.58 -10.28 -4.88
N ALA A 364 -12.26 -9.24 -4.40
CA ALA A 364 -13.37 -9.40 -3.45
C ALA A 364 -14.51 -10.26 -4.03
N LYS A 365 -14.83 -10.08 -5.31
CA LYS A 365 -15.82 -10.91 -6.02
C LYS A 365 -15.40 -12.38 -6.08
N ASP A 366 -14.13 -12.66 -6.35
CA ASP A 366 -13.60 -14.03 -6.37
C ASP A 366 -13.61 -14.64 -4.96
N MET A 367 -13.32 -13.86 -3.91
CA MET A 367 -13.48 -14.30 -2.52
C MET A 367 -14.94 -14.69 -2.23
N TRP A 368 -15.91 -13.86 -2.58
CA TRP A 368 -17.34 -14.19 -2.46
C TRP A 368 -17.70 -15.48 -3.20
N PHE A 369 -17.20 -15.66 -4.43
CA PHE A 369 -17.46 -16.85 -5.24
C PHE A 369 -16.93 -18.14 -4.60
N HIS A 370 -15.81 -18.05 -3.87
CA HIS A 370 -15.22 -19.18 -3.15
C HIS A 370 -15.70 -19.33 -1.70
N GLY A 371 -16.66 -18.51 -1.26
CA GLY A 371 -17.28 -18.59 0.07
C GLY A 371 -16.58 -17.78 1.16
N ASP A 372 -15.58 -16.97 0.80
CA ASP A 372 -14.82 -16.08 1.69
C ASP A 372 -15.42 -14.64 1.66
N GLY A 373 -16.74 -14.54 1.81
CA GLY A 373 -17.52 -13.31 1.62
C GLY A 373 -17.64 -12.38 2.83
N LYS A 374 -17.01 -12.68 3.96
CA LYS A 374 -17.09 -11.81 5.15
C LYS A 374 -16.11 -10.64 5.03
N ILE A 375 -16.44 -9.70 4.16
CA ILE A 375 -15.63 -8.52 3.86
C ILE A 375 -16.22 -7.32 4.61
N ALA A 376 -15.39 -6.59 5.35
CA ALA A 376 -15.84 -5.46 6.16
C ALA A 376 -14.94 -4.24 6.05
N VAL A 377 -15.55 -3.08 6.24
CA VAL A 377 -14.83 -1.82 6.50
C VAL A 377 -14.73 -1.62 8.01
N VAL A 378 -13.60 -1.07 8.46
CA VAL A 378 -13.30 -0.74 9.86
C VAL A 378 -13.16 0.79 10.00
N PRO A 379 -14.25 1.52 10.31
CA PRO A 379 -14.24 2.98 10.25
C PRO A 379 -13.41 3.68 11.33
N SER A 380 -12.98 2.95 12.36
CA SER A 380 -12.01 3.45 13.33
C SER A 380 -10.63 3.71 12.70
N VAL A 381 -10.31 3.05 11.58
CA VAL A 381 -9.04 3.20 10.86
C VAL A 381 -9.23 4.13 9.68
N ASN A 382 -8.59 5.30 9.74
CA ASN A 382 -8.69 6.35 8.72
C ASN A 382 -7.31 6.68 8.15
N VAL A 383 -7.12 6.57 6.84
CA VAL A 383 -5.82 6.75 6.15
C VAL A 383 -5.88 7.77 5.02
N GLU A 384 -4.71 8.26 4.60
CA GLU A 384 -4.52 9.26 3.55
C GLU A 384 -3.11 9.08 2.93
N TYR A 385 -2.89 9.55 1.70
CA TYR A 385 -1.68 9.28 0.89
C TYR A 385 -0.46 10.18 1.17
N SER A 386 -0.55 11.07 2.16
CA SER A 386 0.55 11.95 2.59
C SER A 386 0.52 12.19 4.10
N ASP A 387 1.67 12.42 4.71
CA ASP A 387 1.72 12.74 6.15
C ASP A 387 0.92 14.00 6.50
N ALA A 388 0.98 15.02 5.65
CA ALA A 388 0.33 16.30 5.88
C ALA A 388 -1.20 16.20 5.84
N ALA A 389 -1.77 15.53 4.84
CA ALA A 389 -3.22 15.36 4.77
C ALA A 389 -3.71 14.23 5.69
N ALA A 390 -2.92 13.19 5.94
CA ALA A 390 -3.22 12.22 7.01
C ALA A 390 -3.34 12.89 8.38
N LYS A 391 -2.46 13.84 8.71
CA LYS A 391 -2.57 14.61 9.96
C LYS A 391 -3.91 15.35 10.06
N LYS A 392 -4.40 15.94 8.95
CA LYS A 392 -5.72 16.58 8.89
C LYS A 392 -6.86 15.57 9.05
N ILE A 393 -6.75 14.41 8.38
CA ILE A 393 -7.74 13.32 8.48
C ILE A 393 -7.78 12.77 9.91
N LYS A 394 -6.64 12.48 10.54
CA LYS A 394 -6.60 12.01 11.93
C LYS A 394 -7.14 13.05 12.91
N ALA A 395 -6.92 14.34 12.68
CA ALA A 395 -7.50 15.40 13.49
C ALA A 395 -9.04 15.46 13.35
N LEU A 396 -9.56 15.27 12.15
CA LEU A 396 -10.99 15.37 11.85
C LEU A 396 -11.77 14.10 12.17
N LYS A 397 -11.26 12.94 11.74
CA LYS A 397 -11.91 11.64 11.83
C LYS A 397 -11.44 10.85 13.06
N GLY A 398 -10.29 11.15 13.63
CA GLY A 398 -9.74 10.47 14.80
C GLY A 398 -8.74 9.36 14.46
N TYR A 399 -7.93 9.01 15.47
CA TYR A 399 -7.07 7.84 15.51
C TYR A 399 -7.85 6.59 15.94
N ALA A 400 -7.36 5.39 15.61
CA ALA A 400 -8.04 4.14 15.96
C ALA A 400 -8.26 4.02 17.48
N SER A 401 -7.23 4.32 18.28
CA SER A 401 -7.27 4.36 19.75
C SER A 401 -8.41 5.20 20.33
N LYS A 402 -8.73 6.34 19.71
CA LYS A 402 -9.84 7.21 20.15
C LYS A 402 -11.20 6.54 19.98
N HIS A 403 -11.38 5.81 18.88
CA HIS A 403 -12.64 5.14 18.57
C HIS A 403 -12.83 3.88 19.41
N VAL A 404 -11.80 3.04 19.52
CA VAL A 404 -11.89 1.76 20.25
C VAL A 404 -12.03 1.95 21.77
N ALA A 405 -11.57 3.10 22.31
CA ALA A 405 -11.75 3.42 23.73
C ALA A 405 -13.23 3.55 24.14
N ASN A 406 -14.13 3.81 23.19
CA ASN A 406 -15.56 3.95 23.42
C ASN A 406 -16.37 2.83 22.71
N GLU A 407 -15.72 1.77 22.27
CA GLU A 407 -16.40 0.64 21.64
C GLU A 407 -17.22 -0.11 22.68
N GLY A 408 -18.53 -0.21 22.45
CA GLY A 408 -19.44 -1.01 23.28
C GLY A 408 -19.46 -2.48 22.89
N ASP A 409 -20.26 -3.28 23.61
CA ASP A 409 -20.35 -4.73 23.39
C ASP A 409 -21.03 -5.13 22.05
N ASP A 410 -21.62 -4.18 21.32
CA ASP A 410 -22.34 -4.38 20.06
C ASP A 410 -21.45 -4.17 18.81
N GLY A 411 -20.13 -4.33 18.97
CA GLY A 411 -19.14 -4.21 17.89
C GLY A 411 -19.20 -5.32 16.85
N LYS A 412 -19.83 -6.47 17.14
CA LYS A 412 -19.91 -7.61 16.20
C LYS A 412 -20.75 -7.28 14.96
N ILE A 413 -20.32 -7.78 13.81
CA ILE A 413 -21.08 -7.72 12.55
C ILE A 413 -22.07 -8.88 12.51
N GLU A 414 -23.35 -8.56 12.27
CA GLU A 414 -24.34 -9.53 11.83
C GLU A 414 -24.17 -9.77 10.32
N TRP A 415 -23.45 -10.84 9.99
CA TRP A 415 -23.07 -11.19 8.63
C TRP A 415 -24.25 -11.68 7.79
N GLU A 416 -24.43 -11.08 6.63
CA GLU A 416 -25.27 -11.57 5.55
C GLU A 416 -24.50 -12.64 4.76
N ALA A 417 -25.07 -13.85 4.71
CA ALA A 417 -24.40 -15.02 4.15
C ALA A 417 -24.33 -15.00 2.61
N LYS A 418 -25.16 -14.20 1.94
CA LYS A 418 -25.21 -14.09 0.48
C LYS A 418 -24.75 -12.68 0.06
N PRO A 419 -24.02 -12.57 -1.05
CA PRO A 419 -23.73 -11.26 -1.64
C PRO A 419 -25.02 -10.61 -2.16
N PRO A 420 -25.00 -9.31 -2.46
CA PRO A 420 -26.08 -8.64 -3.17
C PRO A 420 -26.37 -9.38 -4.49
N ALA A 421 -27.64 -9.50 -4.89
CA ALA A 421 -27.97 -10.20 -6.14
C ALA A 421 -27.34 -9.52 -7.37
N LYS A 422 -27.25 -8.18 -7.32
CA LYS A 422 -26.63 -7.35 -8.34
C LYS A 422 -25.64 -6.39 -7.72
N VAL A 423 -24.58 -6.06 -8.46
CA VAL A 423 -23.57 -5.11 -8.05
C VAL A 423 -23.34 -4.11 -9.19
N LYS A 424 -23.09 -2.85 -8.84
CA LYS A 424 -22.83 -1.78 -9.79
C LYS A 424 -21.50 -2.04 -10.52
N CYS A 425 -21.63 -2.27 -11.83
CA CYS A 425 -20.59 -2.15 -12.82
C CYS A 425 -20.37 -0.67 -13.15
N MET A 426 -19.13 -0.21 -13.10
CA MET A 426 -18.76 1.19 -13.30
C MET A 426 -17.43 1.30 -14.05
N PRO A 427 -17.35 0.95 -15.36
CA PRO A 427 -16.09 1.06 -16.11
C PRO A 427 -15.55 2.48 -16.15
N THR A 428 -16.47 3.46 -16.20
CA THR A 428 -16.20 4.90 -16.03
C THR A 428 -17.20 5.47 -15.02
N HIS A 429 -16.99 6.69 -14.53
CA HIS A 429 -17.96 7.33 -13.64
C HIS A 429 -19.29 7.68 -14.34
N GLN A 430 -19.30 7.77 -15.68
CA GLN A 430 -20.49 8.08 -16.47
C GLN A 430 -21.24 6.81 -16.89
N ASP A 431 -20.53 5.71 -17.08
CA ASP A 431 -21.08 4.43 -17.52
C ASP A 431 -21.31 3.51 -16.31
N GLN A 432 -22.52 3.54 -15.76
CA GLN A 432 -22.88 2.78 -14.57
C GLN A 432 -24.10 1.90 -14.82
N THR A 433 -24.01 0.60 -14.52
CA THR A 433 -25.13 -0.34 -14.63
C THR A 433 -25.08 -1.38 -13.52
N PHE A 434 -26.24 -1.90 -13.10
CA PHE A 434 -26.28 -3.04 -12.19
C PHE A 434 -26.27 -4.35 -12.97
N VAL A 435 -25.29 -5.20 -12.69
CA VAL A 435 -25.11 -6.53 -13.29
C VAL A 435 -25.18 -7.60 -12.20
N ASP A 436 -25.38 -8.85 -12.58
CA ASP A 436 -25.34 -9.96 -11.61
C ASP A 436 -23.97 -10.02 -10.93
N TRP A 437 -23.94 -10.24 -9.61
CA TRP A 437 -22.71 -10.10 -8.83
C TRP A 437 -21.59 -11.04 -9.26
N ASP A 438 -21.93 -12.20 -9.84
CA ASP A 438 -21.02 -13.25 -10.31
C ASP A 438 -20.95 -13.41 -11.83
N GLU A 439 -21.36 -12.38 -12.58
CA GLU A 439 -21.19 -12.29 -14.03
C GLU A 439 -19.77 -12.70 -14.46
N GLY A 440 -19.60 -13.61 -15.42
CA GLY A 440 -18.29 -14.06 -15.88
C GLY A 440 -17.54 -15.04 -14.95
N LEU A 441 -18.14 -15.47 -13.83
CA LEU A 441 -17.62 -16.56 -13.00
C LEU A 441 -18.34 -17.90 -13.19
N ARG A 442 -19.56 -17.87 -13.75
CA ARG A 442 -20.34 -19.06 -14.12
C ARG A 442 -20.19 -19.32 -15.61
N THR A 443 -19.04 -19.84 -16.03
CA THR A 443 -18.80 -20.32 -17.41
C THR A 443 -18.25 -21.72 -17.42
#